data_AF-A0A815VZ69-F1
#
_entry.id   AF-A0A815VZ69-F1
#
_cell.length_a   1.000
_cell.length_b   1.000
_cell.length_c   1.000
_cell.angle_alpha   90.00
_cell.angle_beta   90.00
_cell.angle_gamma   90.00
#
_symmetry.space_group_name_H-M   'P 1'
#
loop_
_entity.id
_entity.type
_entity.pdbx_description
1 polymer ?
#
loop_
_entity_poly.entity_id
_entity_poly.type
_entity_poly.pdbx_seq_one_letter_code
_entity_poly.pdbx_strand_id
1 'polypeptide(L)'
;MNIADLEFFLQSMPSLIDLKLTGNGNYFDGHRWEKFIQKNLDGLKKFQFYFSDYQNGQLNYPDIEQIIRSFQTPFWIELKKMV
;
A
#
# COMPACT_ATOMS: atom_id res chain seq x y z
N MET A 1 -3.89 7.97 -12.98
CA MET A 1 -2.69 8.31 -12.20
C MET A 1 -1.85 7.05 -12.13
N ASN A 2 -0.58 7.10 -12.52
CA ASN A 2 0.31 5.97 -12.30
C ASN A 2 0.83 6.03 -10.85
N ILE A 3 1.44 4.94 -10.36
CA ILE A 3 1.92 4.88 -8.98
C ILE A 3 3.06 5.87 -8.68
N ALA A 4 3.89 6.23 -9.67
CA ALA A 4 4.95 7.22 -9.48
C ALA A 4 4.39 8.64 -9.28
N ASP A 5 3.33 9.01 -10.00
CA ASP A 5 2.65 10.29 -9.81
C ASP A 5 2.05 10.40 -8.40
N LEU A 6 1.47 9.30 -7.91
CA LEU A 6 0.90 9.23 -6.55
C LEU A 6 2.00 9.34 -5.49
N GLU A 7 3.11 8.62 -5.66
CA GLU A 7 4.27 8.72 -4.77
C GLU A 7 4.83 10.15 -4.73
N PHE A 8 4.96 10.80 -5.89
CA PHE A 8 5.39 12.20 -5.96
C PHE A 8 4.43 13.15 -5.23
N PHE A 9 3.11 12.94 -5.39
CA PHE A 9 2.12 13.71 -4.66
C PHE A 9 2.24 13.50 -3.14
N LEU A 10 2.36 12.25 -2.70
CA LEU A 10 2.46 11.90 -1.27
C LEU A 10 3.76 12.40 -0.63
N GLN A 11 4.85 12.53 -1.38
CA GLN A 11 6.10 13.15 -0.88
C GLN A 11 5.91 14.59 -0.39
N SER A 12 4.90 15.30 -0.90
CA SER A 12 4.58 16.65 -0.42
C SER A 12 3.83 16.67 0.92
N MET A 13 3.49 15.51 1.48
CA MET A 13 2.66 15.36 2.69
C MET A 13 3.37 14.52 3.78
N PRO A 14 4.55 14.91 4.27
CA PRO A 14 5.30 14.12 5.27
C PRO A 14 4.53 13.96 6.59
N SER A 15 3.64 14.91 6.93
CA SER A 15 2.81 14.86 8.13
C SER A 15 1.52 14.04 7.96
N LEU A 16 1.38 13.25 6.89
CA LEU A 16 0.19 12.44 6.65
C LEU A 16 0.09 11.33 7.70
N ILE A 17 -1.02 11.30 8.44
CA ILE A 17 -1.25 10.33 9.53
C ILE A 17 -2.01 9.10 9.03
N ASP A 18 -2.98 9.31 8.14
CA ASP A 18 -3.86 8.27 7.60
C ASP A 18 -3.85 8.33 6.07
N LEU A 19 -3.54 7.20 5.43
CA LEU A 19 -3.58 7.05 3.98
C LEU A 19 -4.56 5.92 3.62
N LYS A 20 -5.62 6.28 2.89
CA LYS A 20 -6.56 5.34 2.29
C LYS A 20 -6.49 5.42 0.78
N LEU A 21 -6.15 4.32 0.14
CA LEU A 21 -6.04 4.21 -1.31
C LEU A 21 -7.10 3.26 -1.85
N THR A 22 -7.61 3.62 -3.03
CA THR A 22 -8.51 2.79 -3.83
C THR A 22 -7.94 2.74 -5.22
N GLY A 23 -7.62 1.55 -5.72
CA GLY A 23 -6.95 1.43 -6.99
C GLY A 23 -6.83 0.02 -7.53
N ASN A 24 -6.23 -0.06 -8.72
CA ASN A 24 -6.05 -1.24 -9.53
C ASN A 24 -4.59 -1.75 -9.54
N GLY A 25 -4.33 -2.85 -10.25
CA GLY A 25 -3.16 -3.74 -10.24
C GLY A 25 -1.80 -3.12 -9.97
N ASN A 26 -1.54 -1.90 -10.45
CA ASN A 26 -0.26 -1.21 -10.28
C ASN A 26 0.04 -0.78 -8.84
N TYR A 27 -0.95 -0.78 -7.94
CA TYR A 27 -0.77 -0.41 -6.55
C TYR A 27 -0.52 -1.59 -5.61
N PHE A 28 -0.58 -2.83 -6.11
CA PHE A 28 -0.58 -4.03 -5.27
C PHE A 28 0.83 -4.58 -4.99
N ASP A 29 1.75 -3.69 -4.63
CA ASP A 29 3.13 -4.03 -4.27
C ASP A 29 3.44 -3.53 -2.85
N GLY A 30 3.28 -4.42 -1.88
CA GLY A 30 3.54 -4.12 -0.47
C GLY A 30 5.01 -3.80 -0.17
N HIS A 31 5.97 -4.31 -0.95
CA HIS A 31 7.39 -4.00 -0.78
C HIS A 31 7.71 -2.58 -1.24
N ARG A 32 7.11 -2.13 -2.34
CA ARG A 32 7.24 -0.75 -2.82
C ARG A 32 6.64 0.23 -1.82
N TRP A 33 5.43 -0.06 -1.32
CA TRP A 33 4.78 0.77 -0.31
C TRP A 33 5.57 0.82 0.99
N GLU A 34 6.11 -0.29 1.48
CA GLU A 34 6.97 -0.30 2.67
C GLU A 34 8.16 0.64 2.51
N LYS A 35 8.92 0.50 1.42
CA LYS A 35 10.10 1.36 1.14
C LYS A 35 9.71 2.83 1.03
N PHE A 36 8.57 3.11 0.40
CA PHE A 36 8.09 4.47 0.22
C PHE A 36 7.68 5.10 1.55
N ILE A 37 6.90 4.39 2.38
CA ILE A 37 6.40 4.88 3.66
C ILE A 37 7.56 5.10 4.63
N GLN A 38 8.45 4.12 4.78
CA GLN A 38 9.63 4.23 5.66
C GLN A 38 10.51 5.44 5.32
N LYS A 39 10.58 5.81 4.03
CA LYS A 39 11.45 6.91 3.56
C LYS A 39 10.78 8.28 3.62
N ASN A 40 9.49 8.38 3.29
CA ASN A 40 8.85 9.67 3.00
C ASN A 40 7.66 10.00 3.93
N LEU A 41 7.10 9.02 4.64
CA LEU A 41 5.89 9.17 5.45
C LEU A 41 6.11 8.58 6.85
N ASP A 42 7.13 9.07 7.55
CA ASP A 42 7.49 8.63 8.91
C ASP A 42 6.38 8.85 9.95
N GLY A 43 5.53 9.86 9.73
CA GLY A 43 4.34 10.14 10.54
C GLY A 43 3.12 9.25 10.27
N LEU A 44 3.17 8.37 9.26
CA LEU A 44 2.01 7.56 8.86
C LEU A 44 1.72 6.48 9.89
N LYS A 45 0.53 6.53 10.49
CA LYS A 45 0.06 5.56 11.49
C LYS A 45 -0.87 4.52 10.91
N LYS A 46 -1.58 4.87 9.83
CA LYS A 46 -2.58 4.00 9.22
C LYS A 46 -2.46 4.00 7.71
N PHE A 47 -2.32 2.80 7.16
CA PHE A 47 -2.36 2.56 5.73
C PHE A 47 -3.49 1.59 5.44
N GLN A 48 -4.40 1.99 4.56
CA GLN A 48 -5.51 1.15 4.10
C GLN A 48 -5.53 1.12 2.58
N PHE A 49 -5.74 -0.08 2.05
CA PHE A 49 -5.83 -0.29 0.62
C PHE A 49 -7.11 -1.05 0.27
N TYR A 50 -7.80 -0.60 -0.78
CA TYR A 50 -8.96 -1.28 -1.36
C TYR A 50 -8.69 -1.65 -2.82
N PHE A 51 -8.78 -2.96 -3.10
CA PHE A 51 -8.55 -3.56 -4.41
C PHE A 51 -9.83 -3.46 -5.26
N SER A 52 -9.87 -2.56 -6.24
CA SER A 52 -11.06 -2.36 -7.08
C SER A 52 -11.19 -3.39 -8.20
N ASP A 53 -10.08 -4.00 -8.65
CA ASP A 53 -10.06 -4.94 -9.79
C ASP A 53 -10.75 -6.28 -9.51
N TYR A 54 -11.03 -6.55 -8.23
CA TYR A 54 -11.78 -7.72 -7.80
C TYR A 54 -13.21 -7.73 -8.37
N GLN A 55 -13.76 -6.57 -8.73
CA GLN A 55 -15.14 -6.45 -9.18
C GLN A 55 -15.36 -6.96 -10.62
N ASN A 56 -14.30 -7.08 -11.43
CA ASN A 56 -14.41 -7.48 -12.84
C ASN A 56 -13.91 -8.91 -13.13
N GLY A 57 -13.62 -9.72 -12.10
CA GLY A 57 -13.18 -11.11 -12.27
C GLY A 57 -11.78 -11.28 -12.88
N GLN A 58 -10.93 -10.25 -12.82
CA GLN A 58 -9.60 -10.26 -13.45
C GLN A 58 -8.48 -10.84 -12.57
N LEU A 59 -8.73 -11.07 -11.28
CA LEU A 59 -7.73 -11.62 -10.35
C LEU A 59 -8.06 -13.08 -10.04
N ASN A 60 -7.13 -13.97 -10.38
CA ASN A 60 -7.20 -15.36 -9.97
C ASN A 60 -6.58 -15.55 -8.58
N TYR A 61 -6.86 -16.68 -7.93
CA TYR A 61 -6.31 -17.01 -6.61
C TYR A 61 -4.78 -16.80 -6.49
N PRO A 62 -3.94 -17.20 -7.48
CA PRO A 62 -2.50 -16.97 -7.42
C PRO A 62 -2.11 -15.48 -7.39
N ASP A 63 -2.85 -14.62 -8.11
CA ASP A 63 -2.60 -13.19 -8.12
C ASP A 63 -2.86 -12.59 -6.74
N ILE A 64 -3.96 -13.01 -6.10
CA ILE A 64 -4.33 -12.59 -4.74
C ILE A 64 -3.30 -13.05 -3.73
N GLU A 65 -2.81 -14.29 -3.85
CA GLU A 65 -1.78 -14.81 -2.97
C GLU A 65 -0.47 -14.01 -3.12
N GLN A 66 -0.08 -13.66 -4.34
CA GLN A 66 1.10 -12.84 -4.60
C GLN A 66 0.96 -11.44 -3.99
N ILE A 67 -0.22 -10.82 -4.13
CA ILE A 67 -0.53 -9.54 -3.49
C ILE A 67 -0.37 -9.66 -1.98
N ILE A 68 -1.04 -10.63 -1.35
CA ILE A 68 -0.98 -10.84 0.11
C ILE A 68 0.46 -11.05 0.57
N ARG A 69 1.24 -11.88 -0.13
CA ARG A 69 2.65 -12.14 0.19
C ARG A 69 3.50 -10.88 0.22
N SER A 70 3.24 -9.91 -0.67
CA SER A 70 3.97 -8.63 -0.67
C SER A 70 3.71 -7.77 0.58
N PHE A 71 2.60 -7.99 1.29
CA PHE A 71 2.22 -7.32 2.54
C PHE A 71 2.53 -8.16 3.80
N GLN A 72 3.36 -9.20 3.69
CA GLN A 72 3.76 -10.06 4.81
C GLN A 72 5.17 -9.77 5.35
N THR A 73 5.72 -8.58 5.09
CA THR A 73 7.01 -8.18 5.67
C THR A 73 6.86 -7.82 7.16
N PRO A 74 7.95 -7.85 7.95
CA PRO A 74 7.92 -7.44 9.35
C PRO A 74 7.34 -6.04 9.54
N PHE A 75 7.61 -5.11 8.62
CA PHE A 75 6.99 -3.78 8.63
C PHE A 75 5.46 -3.86 8.71
N TRP A 76 4.81 -4.63 7.84
CA TRP A 76 3.35 -4.74 7.81
C TRP A 76 2.78 -5.59 8.97
N ILE A 77 3.52 -6.60 9.42
CA ILE A 77 3.07 -7.53 10.46
C ILE A 77 3.25 -6.93 11.86
N GLU A 78 4.36 -6.25 12.13
CA GLU A 78 4.74 -5.77 13.46
C GLU A 78 4.13 -4.40 13.79
N LEU A 79 3.82 -3.56 12.79
CA LEU A 79 3.10 -2.30 13.01
C LEU A 79 1.71 -2.48 13.67
N LYS A 80 1.12 -3.69 13.62
CA LYS A 80 -0.12 -4.00 14.34
C LYS A 80 0.00 -3.99 15.87
N LYS A 81 1.20 -3.83 16.44
CA LYS A 81 1.40 -3.77 17.90
C LYS A 81 1.28 -2.36 18.49
N MET A 82 1.14 -1.31 17.68
CA MET A 82 0.82 0.03 18.19
C MET A 82 -0.71 0.22 18.16
N VAL A 83 -1.34 -0.23 19.24
CA VAL A 83 -2.72 0.16 19.64
C VAL A 83 -2.65 1.47 20.40
#